data_AF-A0A1F1IC83-F1
#
_entry.id   AF-A0A1F1IC83-F1
#
_cell.length_a   1.000
_cell.length_b   1.000
_cell.length_c   1.000
_cell.angle_alpha   90.00
_cell.angle_beta   90.00
_cell.angle_gamma   90.00
#
_symmetry.space_group_name_H-M   'P 1'
#
loop_
_entity.id
_entity.type
_entity.pdbx_description
1 polymer ?
#
loop_
_entity_poly.entity_id
_entity_poly.type
_entity_poly.pdbx_seq_one_letter_code
_entity_poly.pdbx_strand_id
1 'polypeptide(L)'
;MVKSGSASRTGRKRTEPGYLPTIQDLHFPLGGHRFRPCLEDVLTMLADEFGLDRHPDAFARWDEGRARWRKRQLGSAVRDDPQTAVRSLRALGYTVDWTGTAGAEPGTREDRLRSL
;
A
#
# COMPACT_ATOMS: atom_id res chain seq x y z
N MET A 1 -4.56 27.77 -16.08
CA MET A 1 -4.64 27.64 -14.62
C MET A 1 -4.59 26.16 -14.26
N VAL A 2 -3.54 25.69 -13.59
CA VAL A 2 -3.44 24.29 -13.17
C VAL A 2 -4.48 24.07 -12.08
N LYS A 3 -5.49 23.24 -12.37
CA LYS A 3 -6.52 22.88 -11.39
C LYS A 3 -5.94 21.77 -10.50
N SER A 4 -5.60 22.09 -9.26
CA SER A 4 -5.26 21.10 -8.22
C SER A 4 -6.49 20.82 -7.34
N GLY A 5 -6.58 19.61 -6.78
CA GLY A 5 -7.66 19.25 -5.87
C GLY A 5 -7.56 19.99 -4.54
N SER A 6 -8.63 20.63 -4.07
CA SER A 6 -8.67 21.37 -2.80
C SER A 6 -9.15 20.53 -1.60
N ALA A 7 -9.58 19.29 -1.85
CA ALA A 7 -10.20 18.41 -0.86
C ALA A 7 -9.24 17.87 0.22
N SER A 8 -7.92 17.96 0.00
CA SER A 8 -6.93 17.53 0.98
C SER A 8 -5.92 18.64 1.29
N ARG A 9 -5.36 18.60 2.49
CA ARG A 9 -4.30 19.55 2.92
C ARG A 9 -3.12 19.54 1.94
N THR A 10 -2.74 18.37 1.45
CA THR A 10 -1.67 18.19 0.45
C THR A 10 -2.08 18.75 -0.91
N GLY A 11 -3.33 18.53 -1.32
CA GLY A 11 -3.87 19.09 -2.57
C GLY A 11 -3.88 20.62 -2.58
N ARG A 12 -4.21 21.24 -1.44
CA ARG A 12 -4.12 22.70 -1.24
C ARG A 12 -2.68 23.23 -1.30
N LYS A 13 -1.71 22.53 -0.70
CA LYS A 13 -0.29 22.95 -0.81
C LYS A 13 0.19 23.03 -2.26
N ARG A 14 -0.35 22.19 -3.14
CA ARG A 14 0.01 22.19 -4.58
C ARG A 14 -0.48 23.40 -5.36
N THR A 15 -1.32 24.27 -4.77
CA THR A 15 -1.70 25.54 -5.40
C THR A 15 -0.78 26.69 -4.99
N GLU A 16 0.17 26.47 -4.06
CA GLU A 16 1.09 27.51 -3.61
C GLU A 16 2.12 27.84 -4.71
N PRO A 17 2.32 29.13 -5.05
CA PRO A 17 3.34 29.54 -6.01
C PRO A 17 4.74 29.08 -5.58
N GLY A 18 5.47 28.42 -6.48
CA GLY A 18 6.82 27.92 -6.21
C GLY A 18 6.90 26.52 -5.58
N TYR A 19 5.77 25.90 -5.25
CA TYR A 19 5.76 24.51 -4.81
C TYR A 19 5.94 23.55 -5.99
N LEU A 20 7.07 22.82 -6.01
CA LEU A 20 7.34 21.76 -6.98
C LEU A 20 7.02 20.40 -6.33
N PRO A 21 5.92 19.72 -6.70
CA PRO A 21 5.59 18.42 -6.13
C PRO A 21 6.66 17.40 -6.51
N THR A 22 7.10 16.63 -5.52
CA THR A 22 7.94 15.46 -5.70
C THR A 22 7.08 14.21 -5.89
N ILE A 23 7.68 13.11 -6.34
CA ILE A 23 6.94 11.84 -6.45
C ILE A 23 6.41 11.34 -5.09
N GLN A 24 7.05 11.72 -3.99
CA GLN A 24 6.57 11.41 -2.64
C GLN A 24 5.28 12.17 -2.28
N ASP A 25 5.05 13.31 -2.92
CA ASP A 25 3.84 14.10 -2.73
C ASP A 25 2.64 13.51 -3.49
N LEU A 26 2.89 12.59 -4.44
CA LEU A 26 1.86 11.94 -5.24
C LEU A 26 1.12 10.87 -4.42
N HIS A 27 -0.07 11.25 -3.94
CA HIS A 27 -0.96 10.31 -3.29
C HIS A 27 -1.64 9.41 -4.33
N PHE A 28 -1.36 8.11 -4.27
CA PHE A 28 -2.10 7.08 -5.00
C PHE A 28 -3.25 6.56 -4.13
N PRO A 29 -4.52 6.90 -4.42
CA PRO A 29 -5.68 6.49 -3.63
C PRO A 29 -6.08 5.02 -3.91
N LEU A 30 -5.10 4.12 -3.95
CA LEU A 30 -5.24 2.72 -4.37
C LEU A 30 -5.64 1.77 -3.21
N GLY A 31 -6.33 2.29 -2.19
CA GLY A 31 -6.80 1.50 -1.04
C GLY A 31 -6.19 1.88 0.31
N GLY A 32 -5.95 3.16 0.58
CA GLY A 32 -5.43 3.56 1.90
C GLY A 32 -3.95 3.25 2.11
N HIS A 33 -3.46 3.42 3.34
CA HIS A 33 -2.04 3.32 3.71
C HIS A 33 -1.39 1.95 3.47
N ARG A 34 -2.15 0.88 3.22
CA ARG A 34 -1.64 -0.50 3.11
C ARG A 34 -1.60 -1.09 1.70
N PHE A 35 -2.34 -0.54 0.74
CA PHE A 35 -2.38 -1.06 -0.63
C PHE A 35 -1.66 -0.12 -1.60
N ARG A 36 -0.51 0.41 -1.17
CA ARG A 36 0.32 1.29 -2.00
C ARG A 36 1.06 0.47 -3.08
N PRO A 37 1.14 0.98 -4.33
CA PRO A 37 1.98 0.41 -5.36
C PRO A 37 3.44 0.46 -4.91
N CYS A 38 4.22 -0.56 -5.24
CA CYS A 38 5.67 -0.50 -5.02
C CYS A 38 6.36 0.25 -6.16
N LEU A 39 7.66 0.53 -5.98
CA LEU A 39 8.46 1.14 -7.03
C LEU A 39 8.45 0.28 -8.30
N GLU A 40 8.50 -1.04 -8.14
CA GLU A 40 8.49 -2.00 -9.23
C GLU A 40 7.19 -1.96 -10.05
N ASP A 41 6.04 -1.66 -9.43
CA ASP A 41 4.78 -1.43 -10.14
C ASP A 41 4.86 -0.18 -11.04
N VAL A 42 5.47 0.89 -10.54
CA VAL A 42 5.69 2.12 -11.31
C VAL A 42 6.67 1.87 -12.45
N LEU A 43 7.78 1.16 -12.20
CA LEU A 43 8.77 0.83 -13.23
C LEU A 43 8.19 -0.08 -14.32
N THR A 44 7.33 -1.03 -13.95
CA THR A 44 6.64 -1.90 -14.90
C THR A 44 5.71 -1.09 -15.80
N MET A 45 4.85 -0.24 -15.21
CA MET A 45 3.97 0.65 -15.97
C MET A 45 4.77 1.57 -16.90
N LEU A 46 5.87 2.13 -16.43
CA LEU A 46 6.76 2.97 -17.24
C LEU A 46 7.38 2.20 -18.42
N ALA A 47 7.83 0.96 -18.21
CA ALA A 47 8.39 0.14 -19.27
C ALA A 47 7.33 -0.28 -20.29
N ASP A 48 6.16 -0.71 -19.83
CA ASP A 48 5.11 -1.29 -20.68
C ASP A 48 4.30 -0.23 -21.42
N GLU A 49 3.95 0.88 -20.76
CA GLU A 49 3.09 1.93 -21.32
C GLU A 49 3.88 3.04 -22.03
N PHE A 50 5.13 3.28 -21.60
CA PHE A 50 5.95 4.38 -22.13
C PHE A 50 7.22 3.91 -22.84
N GLY A 51 7.43 2.59 -22.94
CA GLY A 51 8.51 2.01 -23.73
C GLY A 51 9.91 2.27 -23.17
N LEU A 52 10.04 2.44 -21.85
CA LEU A 52 11.34 2.67 -21.21
C LEU A 52 12.27 1.46 -21.37
N ASP A 53 13.49 1.76 -21.83
CA ASP A 53 14.57 0.79 -21.92
C ASP A 53 14.89 0.21 -20.54
N ARG A 54 15.16 -1.09 -20.53
CA ARG A 54 15.47 -1.83 -19.32
C ARG A 54 16.45 -2.94 -19.61
N HIS A 55 17.14 -3.39 -18.56
CA HIS A 55 17.95 -4.60 -18.63
C HIS A 55 17.04 -5.81 -18.96
N PRO A 56 17.50 -6.81 -19.74
CA PRO A 56 16.71 -8.00 -20.09
C PRO A 56 16.10 -8.70 -18.85
N ASP A 57 16.86 -8.80 -17.76
CA ASP A 57 16.43 -9.44 -16.51
C ASP A 57 15.61 -8.54 -15.57
N ALA A 58 15.28 -7.31 -15.97
CA ALA A 58 14.66 -6.34 -15.09
C ALA A 58 13.32 -6.83 -14.51
N PHE A 59 12.48 -7.47 -15.33
CA PHE A 59 11.17 -7.97 -14.86
C PHE A 59 11.30 -9.03 -13.78
N ALA A 60 12.23 -9.98 -13.91
CA ALA A 60 12.45 -11.00 -12.90
C ALA A 60 12.83 -10.36 -11.54
N ARG A 61 13.71 -9.36 -11.57
CA ARG A 61 14.11 -8.61 -10.36
C ARG A 61 12.96 -7.79 -9.78
N TRP A 62 12.13 -7.20 -10.64
CA TRP A 62 10.96 -6.43 -10.23
C TRP A 62 9.90 -7.31 -9.58
N ASP A 63 9.67 -8.51 -10.10
CA ASP A 63 8.73 -9.47 -9.52
C ASP A 63 9.15 -9.93 -8.11
N GLU A 64 10.45 -10.18 -7.91
CA GLU A 64 10.97 -10.46 -6.57
C GLU A 64 10.75 -9.28 -5.60
N GLY A 65 11.03 -8.06 -6.06
CA GLY A 65 10.80 -6.83 -5.29
C GLY A 65 9.34 -6.66 -4.89
N ARG A 66 8.44 -6.81 -5.85
CA ARG A 66 6.99 -6.80 -5.69
C ARG A 66 6.51 -7.86 -4.71
N ALA A 67 7.02 -9.10 -4.80
CA ALA A 67 6.68 -10.16 -3.87
C ALA A 67 7.11 -9.82 -2.43
N ARG A 68 8.33 -9.27 -2.24
CA ARG A 68 8.80 -8.81 -0.92
C ARG A 68 7.93 -7.68 -0.38
N TRP A 69 7.56 -6.71 -1.22
CA TRP A 69 6.70 -5.60 -0.83
C TRP A 69 5.31 -6.06 -0.39
N ARG A 70 4.65 -6.89 -1.21
CA ARG A 70 3.32 -7.41 -0.93
C ARG A 70 3.26 -8.21 0.37
N LYS A 71 4.29 -9.03 0.66
CA LYS A 71 4.40 -9.74 1.95
C LYS A 71 4.46 -8.77 3.14
N ARG A 72 5.22 -7.68 3.04
CA ARG A 72 5.32 -6.66 4.11
C ARG A 72 4.01 -5.90 4.30
N GLN A 73 3.35 -5.53 3.22
CA GLN A 73 2.06 -4.85 3.26
C GLN A 73 0.96 -5.76 3.83
N LEU A 74 0.92 -7.02 3.41
CA LEU A 74 -0.01 -8.01 3.95
C LEU A 74 0.16 -8.16 5.46
N GLY A 75 1.39 -8.34 5.95
CA GLY A 75 1.64 -8.40 7.39
C GLY A 75 1.24 -7.13 8.14
N SER A 76 1.29 -5.96 7.48
CA SER A 76 0.81 -4.71 8.08
C SER A 76 -0.72 -4.64 8.09
N ALA A 77 -1.39 -5.07 7.03
CA ALA A 77 -2.85 -5.15 6.96
C ALA A 77 -3.42 -6.14 7.99
N VAL A 78 -2.79 -7.31 8.16
CA VAL A 78 -3.15 -8.29 9.19
C VAL A 78 -3.07 -7.71 10.61
N ARG A 79 -2.09 -6.82 10.89
CA ARG A 79 -2.00 -6.13 12.20
C ARG A 79 -3.07 -5.06 12.39
N ASP A 80 -3.59 -4.50 11.32
CA ASP A 80 -4.68 -3.52 11.38
C ASP A 80 -6.04 -4.22 11.55
N ASP A 81 -6.24 -5.39 10.95
CA ASP A 81 -7.46 -6.18 11.11
C ASP A 81 -7.18 -7.68 11.32
N PRO A 82 -6.71 -8.06 12.52
CA PRO A 82 -6.37 -9.45 12.83
C PRO A 82 -7.59 -10.37 12.76
N GLN A 83 -8.77 -9.87 13.11
CA GLN A 83 -10.01 -10.65 13.10
C GLN A 83 -10.38 -11.13 11.69
N THR A 84 -10.28 -10.26 10.68
CA THR A 84 -10.51 -10.67 9.29
C THR A 84 -9.46 -11.67 8.80
N ALA A 85 -8.20 -11.51 9.22
CA ALA A 85 -7.14 -12.46 8.90
C ALA A 85 -7.39 -13.85 9.51
N VAL A 86 -7.76 -13.92 10.80
CA VAL A 86 -8.12 -15.17 11.49
C VAL A 86 -9.30 -15.86 10.79
N ARG A 87 -10.37 -15.13 10.46
CA ARG A 87 -11.52 -15.70 9.74
C ARG A 87 -11.09 -16.29 8.38
N SER A 88 -10.23 -15.57 7.65
CA SER A 88 -9.75 -16.02 6.34
C SER A 88 -8.89 -17.28 6.44
N LEU A 89 -7.98 -17.36 7.43
CA LEU A 89 -7.16 -18.55 7.66
C LEU A 89 -8.00 -19.75 8.08
N ARG A 90 -9.00 -19.56 8.96
CA ARG A 90 -9.93 -20.63 9.36
C ARG A 90 -10.73 -21.16 8.16
N ALA A 91 -11.16 -20.29 7.26
CA ALA A 91 -11.86 -20.70 6.03
C ALA A 91 -10.98 -21.53 5.08
N LEU A 92 -9.66 -21.36 5.13
CA LEU A 92 -8.69 -22.18 4.40
C LEU A 92 -8.37 -23.51 5.09
N GLY A 93 -8.99 -23.81 6.24
CA GLY A 93 -8.78 -25.04 7.00
C GLY A 93 -7.66 -24.97 8.04
N TYR A 94 -7.11 -23.79 8.33
CA TYR A 94 -6.13 -23.62 9.40
C TYR A 94 -6.81 -23.49 10.76
N THR A 95 -6.29 -24.19 11.76
CA THR A 95 -6.59 -23.89 13.16
C THR A 95 -5.74 -22.70 13.60
N VAL A 96 -6.40 -21.63 14.06
CA VAL A 96 -5.74 -20.41 14.54
C VAL A 96 -6.37 -20.02 15.86
N ASP A 97 -5.55 -20.05 16.91
CA ASP A 97 -5.96 -19.73 18.28
C ASP A 97 -5.08 -18.61 18.85
N TRP A 98 -5.71 -17.68 19.55
CA TRP A 98 -4.98 -16.68 20.31
C TRP A 98 -4.47 -17.28 21.62
N THR A 99 -3.16 -17.31 21.80
CA THR A 99 -2.50 -17.87 22.99
C THR A 99 -1.89 -16.79 23.89
N GLY A 100 -2.32 -15.53 23.75
CA GLY A 100 -1.70 -14.40 24.45
C GLY A 100 -1.71 -14.56 25.97
N THR A 101 -0.56 -14.39 26.60
CA THR A 101 -0.36 -14.56 28.04
C THR A 101 -0.71 -13.32 28.88
N ALA A 102 -0.96 -12.16 28.25
CA ALA A 102 -1.31 -10.93 28.94
C ALA A 102 -2.22 -10.04 28.08
N GLY A 103 -3.54 -10.18 28.25
CA GLY A 103 -4.54 -9.27 27.72
C GLY A 103 -5.58 -9.89 26.78
N ALA A 104 -6.56 -9.07 26.41
CA ALA A 104 -7.60 -9.43 25.45
C ALA A 104 -7.00 -9.65 24.05
N GLU A 105 -7.65 -10.51 23.26
CA GLU A 105 -7.30 -10.73 21.86
C GLU A 105 -7.27 -9.39 21.10
N PRO A 106 -6.26 -9.16 20.24
CA PRO A 106 -6.19 -7.94 19.44
C PRO A 106 -7.46 -7.72 18.60
N GLY A 107 -8.11 -6.58 18.82
CA GLY A 107 -9.24 -6.13 18.02
C GLY A 107 -8.82 -5.44 16.71
N THR A 108 -9.82 -5.21 15.85
CA THR A 108 -9.67 -4.47 14.59
C THR A 108 -9.42 -2.97 14.85
N ARG A 109 -8.46 -2.40 14.13
CA ARG A 109 -8.12 -0.96 14.13
C ARG A 109 -8.93 -0.23 13.08
N GLU A 110 -10.20 0.03 13.39
CA GLU A 110 -11.17 0.69 12.50
C GLU A 110 -10.68 2.05 11.96
N ASP A 111 -9.94 2.81 12.76
CA ASP A 111 -9.34 4.08 12.37
C ASP A 111 -8.39 3.93 11.17
N ARG A 112 -7.66 2.81 11.11
CA ARG A 112 -6.73 2.49 10.03
C ARG A 112 -7.47 2.02 8.78
N LEU A 113 -8.51 1.19 8.94
CA LEU A 113 -9.30 0.70 7.80
C LEU A 113 -10.07 1.81 7.09
N ARG A 114 -10.47 2.86 7.81
CA ARG A 114 -11.22 4.00 7.24
C ARG A 114 -10.31 5.12 6.72
N SER A 115 -8.99 5.03 6.96
CA SER A 115 -8.05 6.05 6.50
C SER A 115 -7.67 5.84 5.02
N LEU A 116 -7.89 6.86 4.18
CA LEU A 116 -7.46 6.92 2.77
C LEU A 116 -6.03 7.49 2.65
#